data_AF-A0A0V1IIN1-F1
#
_entry.id   AF-A0A0V1IIN1-F1
#
_cell.length_a   1.000
_cell.length_b   1.000
_cell.length_c   1.000
_cell.angle_alpha   90.00
_cell.angle_beta   90.00
_cell.angle_gamma   90.00
#
_symmetry.space_group_name_H-M   'P 1'
#
loop_
_entity.id
_entity.type
_entity.pdbx_description
1 polymer ?
#
loop_
_entity_poly.entity_id
_entity_poly.type
_entity_poly.pdbx_seq_one_letter_code
_entity_poly.pdbx_strand_id
1 'polypeptide(L)'
;MRILLRLFDQMSTNFRTFVRHAHYFPVTVAGREQRSPDEKELFQHYEVVQEDGVCSRPDVAVILTQDVEGYGKAGEVITVASEILHNELLPLKLVVYPTKFNRRLYNITDEQMSMRSQKKLSFELRTSKELHSTVVIVNMSLDNEWTMEKWHLRVSMRLQGFMVPDDCIILPLNPIVGPNLDLEAKLFRFYVVVNKHIVVPMIGRIQQVSNKMAKKLIMPGLDPHVASEEELKVCEIVPEQIYNSEVELTLSDEEIFQFMQTYNFTCTFN
;
A
#
# COMPACT_ATOMS: atom_id res chain seq x y z
N MET A 1 -1.82 -16.75 -3.20
CA MET A 1 -1.36 -17.02 -1.81
C MET A 1 -1.94 -16.06 -0.74
N ARG A 2 -3.04 -15.31 -0.98
CA ARG A 2 -3.66 -14.44 0.05
C ARG A 2 -4.81 -15.08 0.85
N ILE A 3 -5.29 -16.26 0.43
CA ILE A 3 -6.46 -16.92 1.02
C ILE A 3 -6.07 -17.88 2.17
N LEU A 4 -4.88 -18.48 2.11
CA LEU A 4 -4.43 -19.43 3.13
C LEU A 4 -4.01 -18.79 4.46
N LEU A 5 -3.65 -17.50 4.46
CA LEU A 5 -3.27 -16.79 5.70
C LEU A 5 -4.48 -16.40 6.56
N ARG A 6 -5.70 -16.29 5.99
CA ARG A 6 -6.91 -16.01 6.77
C ARG A 6 -7.38 -17.19 7.62
N LEU A 7 -6.98 -18.41 7.28
CA LEU A 7 -7.36 -19.62 8.02
C LEU A 7 -6.60 -19.80 9.34
N PHE A 8 -5.45 -19.14 9.51
CA PHE A 8 -4.67 -19.22 10.75
C PHE A 8 -5.15 -18.25 11.84
N ASP A 9 -5.96 -17.25 11.49
CA ASP A 9 -6.43 -16.24 12.44
C ASP A 9 -7.53 -16.75 13.39
N GLN A 10 -8.16 -17.88 13.06
CA GLN A 10 -9.21 -18.49 13.88
C GLN A 10 -8.69 -19.41 15.00
N MET A 11 -7.40 -19.74 15.04
CA MET A 11 -6.90 -20.80 15.94
C MET A 11 -6.18 -20.31 17.21
N SER A 12 -6.23 -19.01 17.55
CA SER A 12 -5.71 -18.57 18.85
C SER A 12 -6.34 -17.28 19.39
N THR A 13 -7.67 -17.19 19.36
CA THR A 13 -8.38 -16.35 20.34
C THR A 13 -8.44 -17.12 21.65
N ASN A 14 -7.32 -17.12 22.39
CA ASN A 14 -7.33 -17.46 23.81
C ASN A 14 -8.13 -16.36 24.53
N PHE A 15 -9.45 -16.50 24.60
CA PHE A 15 -10.29 -15.65 25.43
C PHE A 15 -9.81 -15.80 26.88
N ARG A 16 -9.18 -14.75 27.40
CA ARG A 16 -8.89 -14.66 28.84
C ARG A 16 -10.12 -14.07 29.49
N THR A 17 -10.92 -14.93 30.11
CA THR A 17 -11.99 -14.49 30.99
C THR A 17 -11.38 -14.28 32.37
N PHE A 18 -11.44 -13.05 32.86
CA PHE A 18 -11.10 -12.79 34.25
C PHE A 18 -12.32 -13.11 35.10
N VAL A 19 -12.15 -14.16 35.88
CA VAL A 19 -13.22 -14.69 36.72
C VAL A 19 -12.90 -14.37 38.17
N ARG A 20 -13.81 -13.66 38.85
CA ARG A 20 -13.74 -13.43 40.29
C ARG A 20 -14.65 -14.43 40.99
N HIS A 21 -14.28 -14.88 42.19
CA HIS A 21 -15.22 -15.63 43.02
C HIS A 21 -16.42 -14.73 43.36
N ALA A 22 -17.62 -15.15 43.01
CA ALA A 22 -18.86 -14.43 43.30
C ALA A 22 -19.14 -14.43 44.83
N HIS A 23 -18.73 -15.51 45.51
CA HIS A 23 -18.85 -15.66 46.96
C HIS A 23 -17.49 -16.01 47.57
N TYR A 24 -17.03 -15.22 48.54
CA TYR A 24 -15.83 -15.53 49.30
C TYR A 24 -16.11 -16.65 50.31
N PHE A 25 -15.16 -17.58 50.46
CA PHE A 25 -15.18 -18.53 51.56
C PHE A 25 -15.15 -17.76 52.88
N PRO A 26 -16.17 -17.88 53.75
CA PRO A 26 -16.06 -17.32 55.08
C PRO A 26 -14.95 -18.06 55.82
N VAL A 27 -14.03 -17.32 56.44
CA VAL A 27 -12.89 -17.87 57.17
C VAL A 27 -13.40 -18.81 58.26
N THR A 28 -12.85 -20.03 58.32
CA THR A 28 -13.17 -21.00 59.37
C THR A 28 -12.76 -20.40 60.71
N VAL A 29 -13.72 -20.25 61.63
CA VAL A 29 -13.48 -19.66 62.95
C VAL A 29 -12.55 -20.58 63.75
N ALA A 30 -11.53 -20.01 64.40
CA ALA A 30 -10.57 -20.77 65.19
C ALA A 30 -11.28 -21.58 66.30
N GLY A 31 -10.92 -22.85 66.44
CA GLY A 31 -11.50 -23.77 67.44
C GLY A 31 -12.77 -24.49 67.01
N ARG A 32 -13.26 -24.31 65.78
CA ARG A 32 -14.32 -25.15 65.20
C ARG A 32 -13.74 -26.21 64.28
N GLU A 33 -14.50 -27.29 64.11
CA GLU A 33 -14.18 -28.33 63.14
C GLU A 33 -14.12 -27.77 61.72
N GLN A 34 -13.22 -28.34 60.92
CA GLN A 34 -13.10 -28.02 59.50
C GLN A 34 -14.41 -28.39 58.79
N ARG A 35 -14.91 -27.49 57.93
CA ARG A 35 -16.13 -27.75 57.14
C ARG A 35 -15.94 -28.94 56.21
N SER A 36 -17.05 -29.61 55.89
CA SER A 36 -17.03 -30.76 54.99
C SER A 36 -16.57 -30.35 53.59
N PRO A 37 -15.69 -31.14 52.94
CA PRO A 37 -15.25 -30.89 51.57
C PRO A 37 -16.39 -30.86 50.54
N ASP A 38 -17.53 -31.46 50.87
CA ASP A 38 -18.72 -31.53 49.99
C ASP A 38 -19.37 -30.15 49.78
N GLU A 39 -19.15 -29.18 50.68
CA GLU A 39 -19.63 -27.81 50.51
C GLU A 39 -18.85 -27.01 49.44
N LYS A 40 -17.77 -27.57 48.89
CA LYS A 40 -16.89 -26.89 47.92
C LYS A 40 -17.63 -26.45 46.66
N GLU A 41 -18.60 -27.23 46.17
CA GLU A 41 -19.38 -26.92 44.97
C GLU A 41 -20.23 -25.66 45.15
N LEU A 42 -20.76 -25.42 46.35
CA LEU A 42 -21.57 -24.24 46.68
C LEU A 42 -20.76 -22.94 46.63
N PHE A 43 -19.45 -23.00 46.78
CA PHE A 43 -18.57 -21.83 46.82
C PHE A 43 -17.73 -21.66 45.55
N GLN A 44 -17.84 -22.58 44.58
CA GLN A 44 -17.23 -22.46 43.24
C GLN A 44 -18.11 -21.67 42.27
N HIS A 45 -18.80 -20.65 42.76
CA HIS A 45 -19.56 -19.71 41.94
C HIS A 45 -18.66 -18.54 41.57
N TYR A 46 -18.63 -18.29 40.28
CA TYR A 46 -17.66 -17.45 39.62
C TYR A 46 -18.39 -16.41 38.78
N GLU A 47 -18.04 -15.14 38.97
CA GLU A 47 -18.57 -14.03 38.21
C GLU A 47 -17.52 -13.58 37.19
N VAL A 48 -17.95 -13.42 35.93
CA VAL A 48 -17.09 -12.88 34.89
C VAL A 48 -17.00 -11.38 35.07
N VAL A 49 -15.81 -10.90 35.46
CA VAL A 49 -15.57 -9.48 35.75
C VAL A 49 -15.15 -8.73 34.49
N GLN A 50 -14.40 -9.39 33.62
CA GLN A 50 -13.91 -8.78 32.40
C GLN A 50 -13.73 -9.84 31.32
N GLU A 51 -14.33 -9.57 30.15
CA GLU A 51 -14.14 -10.32 28.92
C GLU A 51 -13.27 -9.50 27.98
N ASP A 52 -12.00 -9.88 27.81
CA ASP A 52 -11.07 -9.21 26.89
C ASP A 52 -11.30 -9.58 25.41
N GLY A 53 -12.42 -10.26 25.11
CA GLY A 53 -12.62 -10.95 23.84
C GLY A 53 -12.89 -10.08 22.62
N VAL A 54 -13.18 -8.79 22.79
CA VAL A 54 -13.68 -7.92 21.69
C VAL A 54 -12.77 -6.72 21.39
N CYS A 55 -11.77 -6.46 22.23
CA CYS A 55 -10.90 -5.31 22.03
C CYS A 55 -9.81 -5.62 20.99
N SER A 56 -9.73 -4.80 19.94
CA SER A 56 -8.57 -4.78 19.05
C SER A 56 -7.31 -4.58 19.89
N ARG A 57 -6.29 -5.41 19.64
CA ARG A 57 -5.04 -5.35 20.38
C ARG A 57 -4.40 -3.97 20.16
N PRO A 58 -3.89 -3.32 21.22
CA PRO A 58 -3.31 -2.00 21.08
C PRO A 58 -2.11 -2.04 20.13
N ASP A 59 -1.86 -0.92 19.45
CA ASP A 59 -0.70 -0.78 18.60
C ASP A 59 0.60 -0.87 19.42
N VAL A 60 1.61 -1.48 18.83
CA VAL A 60 2.87 -1.82 19.51
C VAL A 60 4.02 -1.13 18.80
N ALA A 61 4.87 -0.47 19.59
CA ALA A 61 6.11 0.12 19.09
C ALA A 61 7.17 -0.95 18.88
N VAL A 62 7.87 -0.93 17.74
CA VAL A 62 8.93 -1.86 17.35
C VAL A 62 10.05 -1.17 16.58
N ILE A 63 11.23 -1.78 16.59
CA ILE A 63 12.42 -1.35 15.86
C ILE A 63 12.51 -2.14 14.56
N LEU A 64 12.67 -1.47 13.42
CA LEU A 64 13.00 -2.12 12.15
C LEU A 64 14.47 -2.55 12.13
N THR A 65 14.74 -3.81 11.82
CA THR A 65 16.11 -4.33 11.63
C THR A 65 16.59 -4.12 10.19
N GLN A 66 15.66 -4.14 9.25
CA GLN A 66 15.91 -4.01 7.80
C GLN A 66 15.03 -2.91 7.22
N ASP A 67 15.34 -2.46 6.01
CA ASP A 67 14.48 -1.56 5.26
C ASP A 67 13.23 -2.33 4.81
N VAL A 68 12.06 -1.87 5.26
CA VAL A 68 10.77 -2.51 4.94
C VAL A 68 9.88 -1.51 4.21
N GLU A 69 9.49 -1.88 2.99
CA GLU A 69 8.64 -1.07 2.12
C GLU A 69 7.29 -0.73 2.78
N GLY A 70 6.93 0.55 2.76
CA GLY A 70 5.74 1.07 3.44
C GLY A 70 5.81 1.17 4.96
N TYR A 71 6.90 0.75 5.61
CA TYR A 71 7.04 0.90 7.07
C TYR A 71 8.18 1.84 7.46
N GLY A 72 9.35 1.72 6.83
CA GLY A 72 10.49 2.61 7.13
C GLY A 72 11.84 1.99 6.84
N LYS A 73 12.90 2.67 7.29
CA LYS A 73 14.29 2.21 7.15
C LYS A 73 14.77 1.48 8.40
N ALA A 74 15.80 0.66 8.25
CA ALA A 74 16.48 0.00 9.34
C ALA A 74 16.89 0.99 10.46
N GLY A 75 16.72 0.54 11.70
CA GLY A 75 16.96 1.29 12.93
C GLY A 75 15.83 2.24 13.34
N GLU A 76 14.73 2.30 12.60
CA GLU A 76 13.59 3.18 12.94
C GLU A 76 12.63 2.53 13.94
N VAL A 77 12.09 3.34 14.85
CA VAL A 77 11.02 2.91 15.78
C VAL A 77 9.68 3.29 15.18
N ILE A 78 8.87 2.30 14.87
CA ILE A 78 7.54 2.46 14.28
C ILE A 78 6.47 1.89 15.21
N THR A 79 5.28 2.46 15.15
CA THR A 79 4.10 1.95 15.85
C THR A 79 3.24 1.20 14.84
N VAL A 80 3.00 -0.09 15.08
CA VAL A 80 2.26 -0.98 14.16
C VAL A 80 1.15 -1.73 14.88
N ALA A 81 0.09 -2.07 14.14
CA ALA A 81 -0.98 -2.92 14.65
C ALA A 81 -0.43 -4.29 15.08
N SER A 82 -0.91 -4.80 16.22
CA SER A 82 -0.40 -6.05 16.78
C SER A 82 -0.61 -7.25 15.85
N GLU A 83 -1.65 -7.25 15.02
CA GLU A 83 -1.96 -8.32 14.06
C GLU A 83 -0.85 -8.45 13.02
N ILE A 84 -0.55 -7.35 12.33
CA ILE A 84 0.54 -7.25 11.33
C ILE A 84 1.88 -7.62 11.97
N LEU A 85 2.13 -7.12 13.18
CA LEU A 85 3.37 -7.37 13.89
C LEU A 85 3.63 -8.87 14.10
N HIS A 86 2.62 -9.61 14.57
CA HIS A 86 2.76 -11.02 14.92
C HIS A 86 2.64 -11.95 13.72
N ASN A 87 1.86 -11.57 12.71
CA ASN A 87 1.60 -12.41 11.54
C ASN A 87 2.67 -12.24 10.46
N GLU A 88 3.20 -11.02 10.25
CA GLU A 88 4.10 -10.73 9.14
C GLU A 88 5.51 -10.33 9.62
N LEU A 89 5.62 -9.34 10.51
CA LEU A 89 6.91 -8.68 10.76
C LEU A 89 7.84 -9.48 11.68
N LEU A 90 7.35 -9.96 12.82
CA LEU A 90 8.15 -10.73 13.80
C LEU A 90 8.62 -12.09 13.26
N PRO A 91 7.76 -12.91 12.61
CA PRO A 91 8.19 -14.21 12.08
C PRO A 91 9.30 -14.09 11.04
N LEU A 92 9.23 -13.04 10.21
CA LEU A 92 10.25 -12.73 9.20
C LEU A 92 11.51 -12.07 9.77
N LYS A 93 11.56 -11.80 11.08
CA LYS A 93 12.66 -11.09 11.78
C LYS A 93 12.97 -9.72 11.19
N LEU A 94 11.98 -9.07 10.58
CA LEU A 94 12.10 -7.72 10.05
C LEU A 94 12.16 -6.67 11.16
N VAL A 95 11.57 -7.00 12.32
CA VAL A 95 11.43 -6.09 13.46
C VAL A 95 11.78 -6.75 14.79
N VAL A 96 12.10 -5.92 15.77
CA VAL A 96 12.44 -6.32 17.12
C VAL A 96 11.78 -5.39 18.14
N TYR A 97 11.42 -5.92 19.32
CA TYR A 97 10.84 -5.10 20.38
C TYR A 97 11.81 -4.02 20.89
N PRO A 98 11.31 -2.83 21.30
CA PRO A 98 12.11 -1.69 21.69
C PRO A 98 12.62 -1.79 23.14
N THR A 99 13.06 -2.97 23.55
CA THR A 99 13.65 -3.25 24.87
C THR A 99 15.01 -2.55 25.01
N LYS A 100 15.37 -2.11 26.22
CA LYS A 100 16.68 -1.48 26.50
C LYS A 100 17.88 -2.31 26.01
N PHE A 101 17.76 -3.64 26.07
CA PHE A 101 18.75 -4.57 25.53
C PHE A 101 18.90 -4.46 24.01
N ASN A 102 17.79 -4.50 23.27
CA ASN A 102 17.78 -4.41 21.81
C ASN A 102 18.26 -3.04 21.32
N ARG A 103 17.90 -1.95 22.03
CA ARG A 103 18.40 -0.61 21.71
C ARG A 103 19.93 -0.54 21.74
N ARG A 104 20.56 -1.20 22.73
CA ARG A 104 22.03 -1.30 22.83
C ARG A 104 22.59 -2.21 21.74
N LEU A 105 21.94 -3.33 21.44
CA LEU A 105 22.40 -4.27 20.42
C LEU A 105 22.46 -3.63 19.02
N TYR A 106 21.47 -2.80 18.68
CA TYR A 106 21.36 -2.13 17.38
C TYR A 106 21.92 -0.70 17.37
N ASN A 107 22.58 -0.25 18.45
CA ASN A 107 23.17 1.09 18.60
C ASN A 107 22.21 2.24 18.21
N ILE A 108 20.93 2.12 18.56
CA ILE A 108 19.92 3.14 18.24
C ILE A 108 20.02 4.25 19.27
N THR A 109 20.43 5.44 18.85
CA THR A 109 20.48 6.63 19.70
C THR A 109 19.09 7.28 19.81
N ASP A 110 18.80 7.92 20.94
CA ASP A 110 17.53 8.65 21.12
C ASP A 110 17.37 9.79 20.10
N GLU A 111 18.48 10.31 19.57
CA GLU A 111 18.53 11.30 18.49
C GLU A 111 17.96 10.75 17.16
N GLN A 112 18.28 9.49 16.82
CA GLN A 112 17.73 8.81 15.63
C GLN A 112 16.22 8.59 15.73
N MET A 113 15.67 8.48 16.95
CA MET A 113 14.22 8.41 17.17
C MET A 113 13.53 9.77 16.94
N SER A 114 14.19 10.89 17.29
CA SER A 114 13.60 12.23 17.19
C SER A 114 13.66 12.85 15.78
N MET A 115 14.72 12.57 15.00
CA MET A 115 14.91 13.17 13.68
C MET A 115 14.07 12.53 12.56
N ARG A 116 13.42 11.39 12.81
CA ARG A 116 12.89 10.53 11.74
C ARG A 116 11.41 10.65 11.42
N SER A 117 10.62 11.38 12.21
CA SER A 117 9.21 11.68 11.87
C SER A 117 9.04 12.42 10.52
N GLN A 118 10.13 12.81 9.86
CA GLN A 118 10.16 13.48 8.56
C GLN A 118 10.35 12.57 7.34
N LYS A 119 10.74 11.29 7.47
CA LYS A 119 11.05 10.43 6.30
C LYS A 119 9.82 9.70 5.76
N LYS A 120 9.00 10.42 4.98
CA LYS A 120 7.80 9.95 4.24
C LYS A 120 8.06 8.96 3.09
N LEU A 121 9.32 8.63 2.83
CA LEU A 121 9.81 8.03 1.57
C LEU A 121 9.44 6.54 1.37
N SER A 122 8.95 5.82 2.39
CA SER A 122 8.72 4.36 2.29
C SER A 122 7.44 4.01 1.52
N PHE A 123 6.39 4.82 1.64
CA PHE A 123 5.13 4.61 0.92
C PHE A 123 5.22 5.05 -0.54
N GLU A 124 6.01 6.08 -0.82
CA GLU A 124 6.19 6.65 -2.16
C GLU A 124 6.71 5.61 -3.16
N LEU A 125 7.70 4.82 -2.75
CA LEU A 125 8.25 3.75 -3.59
C LEU A 125 7.20 2.67 -3.88
N ARG A 126 6.42 2.27 -2.88
CA ARG A 126 5.36 1.28 -3.06
C ARG A 126 4.30 1.77 -4.03
N THR A 127 3.81 2.99 -3.82
CA THR A 127 2.85 3.64 -4.71
C THR A 127 3.42 3.78 -6.12
N SER A 128 4.70 4.13 -6.26
CA SER A 128 5.36 4.26 -7.57
C SER A 128 5.41 2.94 -8.34
N LYS A 129 5.67 1.81 -7.67
CA LYS A 129 5.66 0.47 -8.31
C LYS A 129 4.26 0.05 -8.72
N GLU A 130 3.27 0.30 -7.86
CA GLU A 130 1.87 0.02 -8.18
C GLU A 130 1.45 0.85 -9.42
N LEU A 131 1.74 2.15 -9.45
CA LEU A 131 1.48 3.02 -10.60
C LEU A 131 2.20 2.55 -11.87
N HIS A 132 3.49 2.23 -11.79
CA HIS A 132 4.27 1.74 -12.95
C HIS A 132 3.70 0.45 -13.55
N SER A 133 3.20 -0.46 -12.70
CA SER A 133 2.60 -1.72 -13.16
C SER A 133 1.21 -1.58 -13.79
N THR A 134 0.54 -0.45 -13.56
CA THR A 134 -0.85 -0.25 -14.01
C THR A 134 -0.94 0.38 -15.39
N VAL A 135 -1.79 -0.19 -16.25
CA VAL A 135 -2.19 0.43 -17.52
C VAL A 135 -3.46 1.25 -17.32
N VAL A 136 -3.39 2.54 -17.63
CA VAL A 136 -4.50 3.48 -17.43
C VAL A 136 -5.40 3.51 -18.65
N ILE A 137 -6.67 3.13 -18.47
CA ILE A 137 -7.65 3.13 -19.56
C ILE A 137 -8.29 4.52 -19.65
N VAL A 138 -8.11 5.15 -20.81
CA VAL A 138 -8.63 6.49 -21.09
C VAL A 138 -9.84 6.38 -22.00
N ASN A 139 -11.01 6.55 -21.39
CA ASN A 139 -12.29 6.53 -22.10
C ASN A 139 -12.55 7.89 -22.72
N MET A 140 -12.45 7.97 -24.05
CA MET A 140 -12.69 9.18 -24.83
C MET A 140 -13.94 9.05 -25.69
N SER A 141 -14.50 10.17 -26.13
CA SER A 141 -15.69 10.14 -27.00
C SER A 141 -15.30 9.78 -28.44
N LEU A 142 -16.08 8.92 -29.10
CA LEU A 142 -15.97 8.73 -30.56
C LEU A 142 -16.78 9.77 -31.36
N ASP A 143 -17.81 10.36 -30.74
CA ASP A 143 -18.76 11.22 -31.45
C ASP A 143 -18.35 12.70 -31.46
N ASN A 144 -17.57 13.14 -30.47
CA ASN A 144 -17.11 14.53 -30.34
C ASN A 144 -15.60 14.62 -30.52
N GLU A 145 -15.14 15.74 -31.08
CA GLU A 145 -13.72 16.09 -31.13
C GLU A 145 -13.18 16.40 -29.74
N TRP A 146 -11.96 15.94 -29.48
CA TRP A 146 -11.31 16.12 -28.18
C TRP A 146 -9.80 16.25 -28.34
N THR A 147 -9.23 17.04 -27.44
CA THR A 147 -7.80 17.16 -27.20
C THR A 147 -7.50 16.61 -25.82
N MET A 148 -6.52 15.71 -25.72
CA MET A 148 -6.14 15.13 -24.44
C MET A 148 -5.50 16.19 -23.53
N GLU A 149 -6.17 16.43 -22.41
CA GLU A 149 -5.73 17.32 -21.33
C GLU A 149 -5.54 16.54 -20.03
N LYS A 150 -4.81 17.12 -19.07
CA LYS A 150 -4.43 16.45 -17.81
C LYS A 150 -5.64 15.94 -17.02
N TRP A 151 -6.76 16.66 -17.06
CA TRP A 151 -7.96 16.27 -16.32
C TRP A 151 -8.58 14.96 -16.83
N HIS A 152 -8.43 14.63 -18.13
CA HIS A 152 -8.90 13.36 -18.68
C HIS A 152 -8.17 12.18 -18.01
N LEU A 153 -6.84 12.30 -17.87
CA LEU A 153 -6.03 11.32 -17.15
C LEU A 153 -6.38 11.27 -15.67
N ARG A 154 -6.60 12.41 -15.01
CA ARG A 154 -7.05 12.45 -13.60
C ARG A 154 -8.35 11.69 -13.40
N VAL A 155 -9.35 11.88 -14.27
CA VAL A 155 -10.63 11.18 -14.17
C VAL A 155 -10.45 9.68 -14.41
N SER A 156 -9.67 9.29 -15.41
CA SER A 156 -9.35 7.88 -15.68
C SER A 156 -8.61 7.19 -14.54
N MET A 157 -7.60 7.84 -13.97
CA MET A 157 -6.88 7.37 -12.78
C MET A 157 -7.83 7.16 -11.60
N ARG A 158 -8.75 8.11 -11.40
CA ARG A 158 -9.73 8.04 -10.32
C ARG A 158 -10.69 6.86 -10.50
N LEU A 159 -11.11 6.57 -11.73
CA LEU A 159 -11.92 5.37 -12.03
C LEU A 159 -11.19 4.07 -11.69
N GLN A 160 -9.86 4.06 -11.79
CA GLN A 160 -9.02 2.92 -11.42
C GLN A 160 -8.61 2.91 -9.94
N GLY A 161 -9.03 3.91 -9.15
CA GLY A 161 -8.80 3.97 -7.71
C GLY A 161 -7.65 4.87 -7.26
N PHE A 162 -6.97 5.56 -8.18
CA PHE A 162 -5.88 6.48 -7.86
C PHE A 162 -6.37 7.94 -7.85
N MET A 163 -6.12 8.66 -6.74
CA MET A 163 -6.41 10.08 -6.65
C MET A 163 -5.14 10.89 -6.94
N VAL A 164 -5.05 11.47 -8.14
CA VAL A 164 -3.88 12.23 -8.61
C VAL A 164 -4.31 13.67 -8.97
N PRO A 165 -3.62 14.71 -8.47
CA PRO A 165 -3.88 16.10 -8.87
C PRO A 165 -3.29 16.39 -10.26
N ASP A 166 -3.84 17.39 -10.94
CA ASP A 166 -3.44 17.73 -12.32
C ASP A 166 -1.96 18.17 -12.41
N ASP A 167 -1.43 18.81 -11.37
CA ASP A 167 -0.03 19.28 -11.31
C ASP A 167 1.00 18.15 -11.33
N CYS A 168 0.61 16.93 -10.94
CA CYS A 168 1.49 15.77 -10.91
C CYS A 168 1.57 15.05 -12.27
N ILE A 169 0.68 15.36 -13.21
CA ILE A 169 0.53 14.65 -14.48
C ILE A 169 1.28 15.39 -15.58
N ILE A 170 2.15 14.67 -16.28
CA ILE A 170 2.93 15.17 -17.41
C ILE A 170 2.50 14.43 -18.66
N LEU A 171 1.96 15.18 -19.61
CA LEU A 171 1.51 14.69 -20.90
C LEU A 171 2.67 14.61 -21.92
N PRO A 172 2.53 13.81 -22.99
CA PRO A 172 3.47 13.85 -24.09
C PRO A 172 3.49 15.23 -24.77
N LEU A 173 4.68 15.61 -25.26
CA LEU A 173 4.89 16.89 -25.98
C LEU A 173 3.99 17.03 -27.21
N ASN A 174 3.71 15.91 -27.88
CA ASN A 174 2.82 15.88 -29.03
C ASN A 174 1.37 15.74 -28.55
N PRO A 175 0.49 16.73 -28.81
CA PRO A 175 -0.90 16.67 -28.37
C PRO A 175 -1.63 15.53 -29.09
N ILE A 176 -2.35 14.71 -28.32
CA ILE A 176 -3.17 13.62 -28.85
C ILE A 176 -4.56 14.19 -29.12
N VAL A 177 -4.95 14.20 -30.40
CA VAL A 177 -6.22 14.73 -30.88
C VAL A 177 -7.05 13.60 -31.47
N GLY A 178 -8.33 13.54 -31.09
CA GLY A 178 -9.32 12.60 -31.61
C GLY A 178 -10.57 13.31 -32.13
N PRO A 179 -11.50 12.57 -32.74
CA PRO A 179 -11.61 11.12 -32.75
C PRO A 179 -10.98 10.52 -34.02
N ASN A 180 -10.05 9.59 -33.84
CA ASN A 180 -9.49 8.79 -34.94
C ASN A 180 -9.52 7.30 -34.55
N LEU A 181 -10.06 6.44 -35.39
CA LEU A 181 -10.09 4.99 -35.14
C LEU A 181 -8.69 4.38 -35.02
N ASP A 182 -7.66 4.99 -35.62
CA ASP A 182 -6.28 4.52 -35.51
C ASP A 182 -5.71 4.69 -34.09
N LEU A 183 -6.34 5.53 -33.27
CA LEU A 183 -5.97 5.72 -31.87
C LEU A 183 -6.64 4.69 -30.94
N GLU A 184 -7.56 3.88 -31.44
CA GLU A 184 -8.24 2.87 -30.63
C GLU A 184 -7.26 1.79 -30.18
N ALA A 185 -7.31 1.43 -28.90
CA ALA A 185 -6.37 0.53 -28.24
C ALA A 185 -4.89 0.94 -28.31
N LYS A 186 -4.59 2.15 -28.84
CA LYS A 186 -3.23 2.65 -28.92
C LYS A 186 -2.70 2.96 -27.53
N LEU A 187 -1.47 2.54 -27.28
CA LEU A 187 -0.74 2.86 -26.06
C LEU A 187 -0.02 4.19 -26.26
N PHE A 188 0.02 5.00 -25.20
CA PHE A 188 0.85 6.20 -25.14
C PHE A 188 1.53 6.30 -23.78
N ARG A 189 2.69 6.96 -23.75
CA ARG A 189 3.48 7.18 -22.54
C ARG A 189 3.11 8.53 -21.92
N PHE A 190 2.95 8.54 -20.61
CA PHE A 190 2.85 9.76 -19.82
C PHE A 190 3.59 9.55 -18.50
N TYR A 191 3.87 10.64 -17.77
CA TYR A 191 4.61 10.57 -16.51
C TYR A 191 3.78 11.11 -15.35
N VAL A 192 3.98 10.53 -14.18
CA VAL A 192 3.40 11.02 -12.92
C VAL A 192 4.51 11.29 -11.93
N VAL A 193 4.48 12.48 -11.32
CA VAL A 193 5.45 12.90 -10.31
C VAL A 193 4.88 12.68 -8.92
N VAL A 194 5.53 11.81 -8.14
CA VAL A 194 5.18 11.52 -6.74
C VAL A 194 6.10 12.32 -5.83
N ASN A 195 5.52 13.17 -4.99
CA ASN A 195 6.20 14.00 -3.99
C ASN A 195 7.39 14.82 -4.52
N LYS A 196 7.39 15.19 -5.80
CA LYS A 196 8.49 15.94 -6.46
C LYS A 196 9.87 15.26 -6.41
N HIS A 197 9.94 13.99 -6.02
CA HIS A 197 11.20 13.23 -5.95
C HIS A 197 11.22 12.06 -6.91
N ILE A 198 10.06 11.43 -7.14
CA ILE A 198 9.95 10.22 -7.94
C ILE A 198 9.17 10.53 -9.21
N VAL A 199 9.75 10.21 -10.37
CA VAL A 199 9.08 10.29 -11.67
C VAL A 199 8.75 8.88 -12.11
N VAL A 200 7.46 8.62 -12.28
CA VAL A 200 6.92 7.29 -12.63
C VAL A 200 6.50 7.30 -14.10
N PRO A 201 7.13 6.48 -14.96
CA PRO A 201 6.62 6.21 -16.29
C PRO A 201 5.36 5.37 -16.21
N MET A 202 4.28 5.83 -16.84
CA MET A 202 3.00 5.12 -16.89
C MET A 202 2.49 5.00 -18.31
N ILE A 203 1.67 3.99 -18.54
CA ILE A 203 1.16 3.68 -19.88
C ILE A 203 -0.35 3.92 -19.89
N GLY A 204 -0.79 4.75 -20.83
CA GLY A 204 -2.20 5.01 -21.10
C GLY A 204 -2.65 4.21 -22.31
N ARG A 205 -3.83 3.60 -22.23
CA ARG A 205 -4.51 2.95 -23.36
C ARG A 205 -5.75 3.75 -23.69
N ILE A 206 -5.88 4.18 -24.95
CA ILE A 206 -7.04 4.94 -25.40
C ILE A 206 -8.16 3.97 -25.79
N GLN A 207 -9.37 4.24 -25.29
CA GLN A 207 -10.58 3.54 -25.65
C GLN A 207 -11.66 4.56 -26.02
N GLN A 208 -12.19 4.45 -27.23
CA GLN A 208 -13.21 5.34 -27.75
C GLN A 208 -14.59 4.75 -27.50
N VAL A 209 -15.43 5.52 -26.83
CA VAL A 209 -16.78 5.15 -26.43
C VAL A 209 -17.78 6.00 -27.19
N SER A 210 -18.75 5.34 -27.81
CA SER A 210 -19.95 5.97 -28.35
C SER A 210 -21.18 5.51 -27.59
N ASN A 211 -22.16 6.40 -27.44
CA ASN A 211 -23.47 6.05 -26.89
C ASN A 211 -24.38 5.40 -27.95
N LYS A 212 -24.03 5.53 -29.25
CA LYS A 212 -24.79 4.93 -30.34
C LYS A 212 -24.45 3.45 -30.42
N MET A 213 -25.46 2.58 -30.28
CA MET A 213 -25.28 1.13 -30.32
C MET A 213 -24.59 0.64 -31.60
N ALA A 214 -24.86 1.29 -32.74
CA ALA A 214 -24.24 0.98 -34.03
C ALA A 214 -22.73 1.30 -34.11
N LYS A 215 -22.23 2.18 -33.23
CA LYS A 215 -20.82 2.60 -33.19
C LYS A 215 -20.09 2.05 -31.96
N LYS A 216 -20.71 1.12 -31.23
CA LYS A 216 -20.09 0.53 -30.05
C LYS A 216 -19.00 -0.44 -30.50
N LEU A 217 -17.75 -0.05 -30.29
CA LEU A 217 -16.60 -0.91 -30.52
C LEU A 217 -16.54 -1.96 -29.40
N ILE A 218 -16.50 -3.23 -29.78
CA ILE A 218 -16.26 -4.35 -28.87
C ILE A 218 -14.89 -4.91 -29.26
N MET A 219 -13.95 -4.90 -28.33
CA MET A 219 -12.61 -5.45 -28.53
C MET A 219 -12.52 -6.81 -27.82
N PRO A 220 -12.74 -7.94 -28.52
CA PRO A 220 -12.60 -9.25 -27.91
C PRO A 220 -11.11 -9.59 -27.70
N GLY A 221 -10.77 -10.13 -26.53
CA GLY A 221 -9.47 -10.78 -26.30
C GLY A 221 -8.31 -9.89 -25.87
N LEU A 222 -8.53 -8.60 -25.62
CA LEU A 222 -7.51 -7.71 -25.05
C LEU A 222 -7.76 -7.54 -23.54
N ASP A 223 -6.78 -7.90 -22.71
CA ASP A 223 -6.85 -7.60 -21.28
C ASP A 223 -6.62 -6.10 -21.07
N PRO A 224 -7.63 -5.33 -20.62
CA PRO A 224 -7.55 -3.88 -20.62
C PRO A 224 -6.56 -3.33 -19.58
N HIS A 225 -6.07 -4.19 -18.67
CA HIS A 225 -5.19 -3.82 -17.55
C HIS A 225 -3.73 -4.24 -17.74
N VAL A 226 -3.41 -5.07 -18.74
CA VAL A 226 -2.04 -5.56 -19.00
C VAL A 226 -1.61 -5.13 -20.39
N ALA A 227 -0.39 -4.60 -20.51
CA ALA A 227 0.25 -4.31 -21.79
C ALA A 227 1.17 -5.47 -22.16
N SER A 228 0.92 -6.11 -23.31
CA SER A 228 1.81 -7.15 -23.82
C SER A 228 3.09 -6.53 -24.42
N GLU A 229 4.19 -7.27 -24.42
CA GLU A 229 5.45 -6.81 -25.03
C GLU A 229 5.32 -6.56 -26.54
N GLU A 230 4.39 -7.27 -27.19
CA GLU A 230 4.08 -7.13 -28.61
C GLU A 230 3.38 -5.79 -28.89
N GLU A 231 2.41 -5.39 -28.06
CA GLU A 231 1.74 -4.09 -28.16
C GLU A 231 2.69 -2.91 -27.94
N LEU A 232 3.63 -3.06 -27.01
CA LEU A 232 4.66 -2.04 -26.76
C LEU A 232 5.53 -1.82 -28.00
N LYS A 233 5.92 -2.90 -28.70
CA LYS A 233 6.69 -2.82 -29.95
C LYS A 233 5.89 -2.18 -31.07
N VAL A 234 4.61 -2.53 -31.20
CA VAL A 234 3.71 -1.94 -32.22
C VAL A 234 3.53 -0.43 -32.00
N CYS A 235 3.48 0.01 -30.75
CA CYS A 235 3.35 1.42 -30.41
C CYS A 235 4.68 2.18 -30.31
N GLU A 236 5.81 1.53 -30.63
CA GLU A 236 7.18 2.09 -30.51
C GLU A 236 7.52 2.59 -29.10
N ILE A 237 6.96 1.97 -28.06
CA ILE A 237 7.18 2.35 -26.66
C ILE A 237 8.31 1.53 -26.05
N VAL A 238 9.36 2.19 -25.58
CA VAL A 238 10.46 1.57 -24.86
C VAL A 238 10.08 1.34 -23.38
N PRO A 239 10.39 0.19 -22.77
CA PRO A 239 10.22 0.00 -21.33
C PRO A 239 11.19 0.91 -20.56
N GLU A 240 10.67 1.68 -19.60
CA GLU A 240 11.46 2.64 -18.81
C GLU A 240 11.36 2.29 -17.33
N GLN A 241 12.39 2.64 -16.56
CA GLN A 241 12.43 2.42 -15.12
C GLN A 241 11.98 3.66 -14.35
N ILE A 242 11.53 3.45 -13.11
CA ILE A 242 11.16 4.53 -12.19
C ILE A 242 12.42 5.33 -11.84
N TYR A 243 12.35 6.65 -11.99
CA TYR A 243 13.43 7.55 -11.61
C TYR A 243 13.20 8.08 -10.20
N ASN A 244 14.22 7.97 -9.34
CA ASN A 244 14.19 8.48 -7.97
C ASN A 244 15.32 9.49 -7.77
N SER A 245 14.95 10.74 -7.52
CA SER A 245 15.88 11.83 -7.22
C SER A 245 15.98 12.07 -5.71
N GLU A 246 17.21 12.17 -5.20
CA GLU A 246 17.46 12.61 -3.82
C GLU A 246 17.16 14.11 -3.62
N VAL A 247 17.11 14.90 -4.70
CA VAL A 247 16.83 16.34 -4.69
C VAL A 247 15.41 16.62 -5.20
N GLU A 248 14.73 17.60 -4.62
CA GLU A 248 13.42 18.05 -5.11
C GLU A 248 13.50 18.52 -6.56
N LEU A 249 12.66 17.95 -7.42
CA LEU A 249 12.53 18.34 -8.82
C LEU A 249 11.69 19.64 -8.91
N THR A 250 12.36 20.74 -9.27
CA THR A 250 11.71 22.03 -9.56
C THR A 250 11.61 22.29 -11.07
N LEU A 251 11.84 21.27 -11.89
CA LEU A 251 11.85 21.35 -13.35
C LEU A 251 10.43 21.53 -13.90
N SER A 252 10.34 22.12 -15.09
CA SER A 252 9.09 22.21 -15.84
C SER A 252 8.67 20.87 -16.44
N ASP A 253 7.38 20.74 -16.78
CA ASP A 253 6.81 19.51 -17.36
C ASP A 253 7.56 19.05 -18.63
N GLU A 254 7.95 20.00 -19.49
CA GLU A 254 8.67 19.74 -20.74
C GLU A 254 10.09 19.24 -20.50
N GLU A 255 10.79 19.85 -19.53
CA GLU A 255 12.15 19.44 -19.15
C GLU A 255 12.16 18.04 -18.54
N ILE A 256 11.17 17.71 -17.70
CA ILE A 256 11.04 16.36 -17.11
C ILE A 256 10.80 15.32 -18.22
N PHE A 257 9.95 15.65 -19.20
CA PHE A 257 9.67 14.75 -20.32
C PHE A 257 10.94 14.48 -21.15
N GLN A 258 11.68 15.53 -21.50
CA GLN A 258 12.96 15.39 -22.24
C GLN A 258 14.02 14.66 -21.43
N PHE A 259 14.09 14.93 -20.12
CA PHE A 259 15.01 14.26 -19.21
C PHE A 259 14.77 12.75 -19.18
N MET A 260 13.52 12.32 -19.05
CA MET A 260 13.16 10.90 -19.04
C MET A 260 13.48 10.22 -20.38
N GLN A 261 13.24 10.89 -21.51
CA GLN A 261 13.64 10.34 -22.82
C GLN A 261 15.15 10.14 -22.94
N THR A 262 15.93 11.10 -22.43
CA THR A 262 17.41 11.06 -22.48
C THR A 262 17.98 10.00 -21.54
N TYR A 263 17.44 9.88 -20.33
CA TYR A 263 17.86 8.93 -19.31
C TYR A 263 17.79 7.47 -19.80
N ASN A 264 16.73 7.13 -20.54
CA ASN A 264 16.55 5.78 -21.08
C ASN A 264 17.50 5.47 -22.24
N PHE A 265 17.92 6.47 -23.02
CA PHE A 265 18.97 6.29 -24.02
C PHE A 265 20.29 5.88 -23.37
N THR A 266 20.65 6.46 -22.22
CA THR A 266 21.92 6.11 -21.55
C THR A 266 21.95 4.74 -20.88
N CYS A 267 20.81 4.22 -20.43
CA CYS A 267 20.73 2.91 -19.78
C CYS A 267 20.72 1.71 -20.75
N THR A 268 20.48 1.93 -22.05
CA THR A 268 20.48 0.86 -23.07
C THR A 268 21.87 0.60 -23.67
N PHE A 269 22.87 1.45 -23.37
CA PHE A 269 24.26 1.33 -23.86
C PHE A 269 25.27 0.81 -22.82
N ASN A 270 24.81 0.36 -21.65
CA ASN A 270 25.63 -0.34 -20.65
C ASN A 270 25.05 -1.74 -20.38
#